data_AF-A0A1H0TPG6-F1
#
_entry.id   AF-A0A1H0TPG6-F1
#
_cell.length_a   1.000
_cell.length_b   1.000
_cell.length_c   1.000
_cell.angle_alpha   90.00
_cell.angle_beta   90.00
_cell.angle_gamma   90.00
#
_symmetry.space_group_name_H-M   'P 1'
#
loop_
_entity.id
_entity.type
_entity.pdbx_description
1 polymer ?
#
loop_
_entity_poly.entity_id
_entity_poly.type
_entity_poly.pdbx_seq_one_letter_code
_entity_poly.pdbx_strand_id
1 'polypeptide(L)' 'MTQTRADFHEHYQASAQAEALRLFEQKAVLQGAWLNWVASQIYALRPAAYASMVRRELMRLQEISEN' A
#
# COMPACT_ATOMS: atom_id res chain seq x y z
N MET A 1 -26.58 -5.61 8.12
CA MET A 1 -26.17 -4.63 7.11
C MET A 1 -24.88 -5.14 6.48
N THR A 2 -24.88 -5.43 5.18
CA THR A 2 -23.71 -5.91 4.44
C THR A 2 -22.80 -4.73 4.18
N GLN A 3 -21.60 -4.69 4.77
CA GLN A 3 -20.61 -3.64 4.49
C GLN A 3 -20.32 -3.62 2.99
N THR A 4 -20.55 -2.50 2.32
CA THR A 4 -20.30 -2.41 0.89
C THR A 4 -18.80 -2.25 0.64
N ARG A 5 -18.35 -2.55 -0.57
CA ARG A 5 -16.96 -2.31 -0.99
C ARG A 5 -16.60 -0.82 -0.94
N ALA A 6 -17.57 0.07 -1.11
CA ALA A 6 -17.39 1.52 -1.04
C ALA A 6 -17.11 1.95 0.41
N ASP A 7 -17.95 1.53 1.36
CA ASP A 7 -17.74 1.85 2.79
C ASP A 7 -16.38 1.33 3.29
N PHE A 8 -16.00 0.12 2.86
CA PHE A 8 -14.68 -0.43 3.16
C PHE A 8 -13.57 0.46 2.58
N HIS A 9 -13.71 0.90 1.33
CA HIS A 9 -12.70 1.74 0.70
C HIS A 9 -12.56 3.08 1.42
N GLU A 10 -13.65 3.76 1.71
CA GLU A 10 -13.63 5.05 2.43
C GLU A 10 -13.00 4.92 3.82
N HIS A 11 -13.38 3.88 4.56
CA HIS A 11 -12.85 3.67 5.91
C HIS A 11 -11.34 3.38 5.92
N TYR A 12 -10.84 2.60 4.95
CA TYR A 12 -9.44 2.18 4.91
C TYR A 12 -8.55 3.04 4.02
N GLN A 13 -9.08 4.05 3.33
CA GLN A 13 -8.32 4.86 2.37
C GLN A 13 -7.15 5.59 3.05
N ALA A 14 -7.42 6.31 4.13
CA ALA A 14 -6.37 7.03 4.87
C ALA A 14 -5.29 6.07 5.41
N SER A 15 -5.71 4.92 5.95
CA SER A 15 -4.79 3.89 6.45
C SER A 15 -3.94 3.30 5.33
N ALA A 16 -4.54 3.02 4.17
CA ALA A 16 -3.82 2.46 3.03
C ALA A 16 -2.79 3.44 2.47
N GLN A 17 -3.10 4.75 2.48
CA GLN A 17 -2.17 5.81 2.10
C GLN A 17 -1.00 5.92 3.08
N ALA A 18 -1.27 5.92 4.39
CA ALA A 18 -0.23 5.96 5.40
C ALA A 18 0.70 4.75 5.33
N GLU A 19 0.15 3.54 5.13
CA GLU A 19 0.96 2.33 4.97
C GLU A 19 1.78 2.37 3.67
N ALA A 20 1.20 2.81 2.56
CA ALA A 20 1.92 2.97 1.31
C ALA A 20 3.08 3.96 1.44
N LEU A 21 2.88 5.09 2.13
CA LEU A 21 3.94 6.06 2.39
C LEU A 21 5.05 5.46 3.26
N ARG A 22 4.70 4.77 4.35
CA ARG A 22 5.66 4.07 5.21
C ARG A 22 6.50 3.06 4.43
N LEU A 23 5.86 2.29 3.54
CA LEU A 23 6.56 1.34 2.67
C LEU A 23 7.48 2.07 1.69
N PHE A 24 7.01 3.18 1.10
CA PHE A 24 7.77 3.98 0.14
C PHE A 24 9.02 4.63 0.74
N GLU A 25 8.93 5.18 1.96
CA GLU A 25 10.08 5.79 2.65
C GLU A 25 11.23 4.80 2.88
N GLN A 26 10.92 3.50 3.05
CA GLN A 26 11.95 2.46 3.17
C GLN A 26 12.71 2.20 1.87
N LYS A 27 12.26 2.73 0.72
CA LYS A 27 12.95 2.61 -0.58
C LYS A 27 14.38 3.14 -0.50
N ALA A 28 14.59 4.26 0.19
CA ALA A 28 15.91 4.86 0.35
C ALA A 28 16.86 4.01 1.22
N VAL A 29 16.32 3.30 2.21
CA VAL A 29 17.09 2.48 3.16
C VAL A 29 17.43 1.12 2.55
N LEU A 30 16.44 0.45 1.97
CA LEU A 30 16.56 -0.94 1.49
C LEU A 30 17.09 -1.04 0.05
N GLN A 31 16.98 0.04 -0.74
CA GLN A 31 17.48 0.12 -2.12
C GLN A 31 17.05 -1.09 -2.96
N GLY A 32 18.00 -1.83 -3.55
CA GLY A 32 17.70 -2.99 -4.40
C GLY A 32 16.90 -4.12 -3.71
N ALA A 33 16.94 -4.22 -2.38
CA ALA A 33 16.15 -5.20 -1.63
C ALA A 33 14.69 -4.77 -1.41
N TRP A 34 14.37 -3.51 -1.68
CA TRP A 34 13.09 -2.90 -1.32
C TRP A 34 11.89 -3.61 -1.94
N LEU A 35 11.94 -3.95 -3.23
CA LEU A 35 10.80 -4.60 -3.91
C LEU A 35 10.45 -5.96 -3.31
N ASN A 36 11.45 -6.77 -2.98
CA ASN A 36 11.25 -8.08 -2.35
C ASN A 36 10.65 -7.93 -0.95
N TRP A 37 11.16 -6.96 -0.17
CA TRP A 37 10.64 -6.67 1.16
C TRP A 37 9.19 -6.16 1.12
N VAL A 38 8.87 -5.21 0.23
CA VAL A 38 7.50 -4.72 0.01
C VAL A 38 6.55 -5.86 -0.35
N ALA A 39 6.97 -6.79 -1.21
CA ALA A 39 6.15 -7.94 -1.57
C ALA A 39 5.78 -8.79 -0.33
N SER A 40 6.73 -9.03 0.57
CA SER A 40 6.48 -9.71 1.85
C SER A 40 5.51 -8.94 2.74
N GLN A 41 5.67 -7.61 2.85
CA GLN A 41 4.76 -6.76 3.63
C GLN A 41 3.33 -6.83 3.08
N ILE A 42 3.14 -6.65 1.77
CA ILE A 42 1.82 -6.69 1.14
C ILE A 42 1.18 -8.08 1.27
N TYR A 43 1.96 -9.15 1.21
CA TYR A 43 1.45 -10.52 1.41
C TYR A 43 0.93 -10.76 2.83
N ALA A 44 1.53 -10.12 3.83
CA ALA A 44 1.09 -10.21 5.22
C ALA A 44 -0.19 -9.38 5.49
N LEU A 45 -0.50 -8.39 4.65
CA LEU A 45 -1.67 -7.54 4.84
C LEU A 45 -2.97 -8.30 4.61
N ARG A 46 -3.90 -8.12 5.55
CA ARG A 46 -5.27 -8.63 5.48
C ARG A 46 -6.26 -7.53 5.86
N PRO A 47 -7.46 -7.51 5.27
CA PRO A 47 -7.94 -8.42 4.21
C PRO A 47 -7.31 -8.12 2.84
N ALA A 48 -7.46 -9.03 1.88
CA ALA A 48 -6.88 -8.87 0.52
C ALA A 48 -7.33 -7.59 -0.20
N ALA A 49 -8.53 -7.08 0.13
CA ALA A 49 -9.03 -5.80 -0.36
C ALA A 49 -8.15 -4.63 0.13
N TYR A 50 -7.72 -4.65 1.39
CA TYR A 50 -6.80 -3.66 1.96
C TYR A 50 -5.41 -3.75 1.32
N ALA A 51 -4.86 -4.95 1.18
CA ALA A 51 -3.58 -5.17 0.50
C ALA A 51 -3.59 -4.60 -0.93
N SER A 52 -4.72 -4.74 -1.64
CA SER A 52 -4.90 -4.17 -2.98
C SER A 52 -4.97 -2.64 -2.97
N MET A 53 -5.53 -2.02 -1.93
CA MET A 53 -5.54 -0.56 -1.78
C MET A 53 -4.12 -0.03 -1.55
N VAL A 54 -3.37 -0.64 -0.62
CA VAL A 54 -1.97 -0.26 -0.33
C VAL A 54 -1.10 -0.39 -1.58
N ARG A 55 -1.25 -1.46 -2.36
CA ARG A 55 -0.50 -1.65 -3.61
C ARG A 55 -0.76 -0.51 -4.62
N ARG A 56 -2.02 -0.07 -4.78
CA ARG A 56 -2.36 1.01 -5.71
C ARG A 56 -1.76 2.34 -5.28
N GLU A 57 -1.89 2.69 -4.00
CA GLU A 57 -1.32 3.95 -3.50
C GLU A 57 0.21 3.92 -3.54
N LEU A 58 0.85 2.77 -3.30
CA LEU A 58 2.29 2.62 -3.45
C LEU A 58 2.75 2.80 -4.90
N MET A 59 2.01 2.24 -5.86
CA MET A 59 2.27 2.43 -7.30
C MET A 59 2.15 3.92 -7.68
N ARG A 60 1.11 4.62 -7.21
CA ARG A 60 0.95 6.06 -7.41
C ARG A 60 2.15 6.86 -6.89
N LEU A 61 2.65 6.55 -5.70
CA LEU A 61 3.83 7.22 -5.13
C LEU A 61 5.10 6.97 -5.96
N GLN A 62 5.28 5.74 -6.48
CA GLN A 62 6.38 5.42 -7.38
C GLN A 62 6.28 6.22 -8.68
N GLU A 63 5.11 6.27 -9.31
CA GLU A 63 4.86 7.03 -10.55
C GLU A 63 5.14 8.53 -10.36
N ILE A 64 4.68 9.12 -9.24
CA ILE A 64 4.93 10.54 -8.92
C ILE A 64 6.41 10.81 -8.67
N SER A 65 7.14 9.86 -8.08
CA SER A 65 8.58 10.02 -7.78
C SER A 65 9.48 9.83 -9.00
N GLU A 66 9.00 9.14 -10.04
CA GLU A 66 9.77 8.83 -11.25
C GLU A 66 9.46 9.80 -12.41
N ASN A 67 8.48 10.69 -12.22
CA ASN A 67 8.10 11.77 -13.14
C ASN A 67 8.60 13.13 -12.65
#